data_AF-A0A1G3WSZ1-F1
#
_entry.id   AF-A0A1G3WSZ1-F1
#
_cell.length_a   1.000
_cell.length_b   1.000
_cell.length_c   1.000
_cell.angle_alpha   90.00
_cell.angle_beta   90.00
_cell.angle_gamma   90.00
#
_symmetry.space_group_name_H-M   'P 1'
#
loop_
_entity.id
_entity.type
_entity.pdbx_description
1 polymer ?
#
loop_
_entity_poly.entity_id
_entity_poly.type
_entity_poly.pdbx_seq_one_letter_code
_entity_poly.pdbx_strand_id
1 'polypeptide(L)'
;MGKNIFKRILQAAIQYILSIFKWIHTHQQVLVYALLILSSSIYFVYTLGYSSNWAMVVSETRGTNFYRASQQANRLMNQLGFISLIITLLTLAFSSMSRKKFYMSNIVLSILSIIMLIVNAALTLYYNSVLRILYERITEAEVPAYLYITHGAGEKSYQVFDLGYYVTGFMIVTALFLGIFLIKKLRAQKERGILLERLVEANER
;
A
#
# COMPACT_ATOMS: atom_id res chain seq x y z
N MET A 1 -28.59 16.84 39.87
CA MET A 1 -28.41 17.51 38.56
C MET A 1 -27.30 16.91 37.68
N GLY A 2 -26.21 16.33 38.20
CA GLY A 2 -25.07 15.85 37.38
C GLY A 2 -25.32 14.67 36.41
N LYS A 3 -26.27 13.76 36.69
CA LYS A 3 -26.55 12.59 35.83
C LYS A 3 -27.08 12.97 34.43
N ASN A 4 -27.71 14.13 34.27
CA ASN A 4 -28.26 14.58 32.97
C ASN A 4 -27.20 15.18 32.04
N ILE A 5 -26.12 15.74 32.59
CA ILE A 5 -25.04 16.33 31.79
C ILE A 5 -24.20 15.22 31.15
N PHE A 6 -23.83 14.20 31.92
CA PHE A 6 -23.06 13.06 31.41
C PHE A 6 -23.81 12.31 30.30
N LYS A 7 -25.13 12.10 30.45
CA LYS A 7 -25.96 11.47 29.41
C LYS A 7 -26.01 12.29 28.12
N ARG A 8 -26.06 13.63 28.21
CA ARG A 8 -26.03 14.54 27.05
C ARG A 8 -24.68 14.51 26.33
N ILE A 9 -23.57 14.53 27.07
CA ILE A 9 -22.21 14.44 26.50
C ILE A 9 -22.03 13.09 25.79
N LEU A 10 -22.44 12.00 26.43
CA LEU A 10 -22.34 10.66 25.84
C LEU A 10 -23.21 10.53 24.58
N GLN A 11 -24.43 11.05 24.59
CA GLN A 11 -25.31 11.05 23.41
C GLN A 11 -24.73 11.88 22.26
N ALA A 12 -24.16 13.06 22.55
CA ALA A 12 -23.49 13.88 21.55
C ALA A 12 -22.27 13.16 20.94
N ALA A 13 -21.46 12.50 21.77
CA ALA A 13 -20.32 11.70 21.31
C ALA A 13 -20.76 10.53 20.42
N ILE A 14 -21.81 9.80 20.80
CA ILE A 14 -22.36 8.70 19.99
C ILE A 14 -22.89 9.23 18.65
N GLN A 15 -23.65 10.33 18.65
CA GLN A 15 -24.16 10.94 17.43
C GLN A 15 -23.03 11.40 16.50
N TYR A 16 -21.97 11.98 17.07
CA TYR A 16 -20.78 12.37 16.32
C TYR A 16 -20.10 11.16 15.68
N ILE A 17 -19.88 10.07 16.44
CA ILE A 17 -19.31 8.82 15.92
C ILE A 17 -20.17 8.24 14.80
N LEU A 18 -21.49 8.17 14.98
CA LEU A 18 -22.42 7.70 13.94
C LEU A 18 -22.37 8.56 12.68
N SER A 19 -22.23 9.88 12.83
CA SER A 19 -22.10 10.81 11.71
C SER A 19 -20.81 10.56 10.90
N ILE A 20 -19.70 10.27 11.59
CA ILE A 20 -18.42 9.90 10.95
C ILE A 20 -18.58 8.59 10.19
N PHE A 21 -19.15 7.55 10.80
CA PHE A 21 -19.35 6.27 10.12
C PHE A 21 -20.24 6.40 8.88
N LYS A 22 -21.31 7.21 8.96
CA LYS A 22 -22.17 7.50 7.81
C LYS A 22 -21.40 8.23 6.71
N TRP A 23 -20.54 9.18 7.06
CA TRP A 23 -19.71 9.90 6.10
C TRP A 23 -18.69 8.97 5.42
N ILE A 24 -17.99 8.13 6.20
CA ILE A 24 -17.03 7.13 5.70
C ILE A 24 -17.72 6.15 4.75
N HIS A 25 -18.90 5.64 5.12
CA HIS A 25 -19.67 4.74 4.26
C HIS A 25 -20.03 5.43 2.93
N THR A 26 -20.46 6.69 2.99
CA THR A 26 -20.86 7.46 1.79
C THR A 26 -19.67 7.68 0.84
N HIS A 27 -18.47 7.93 1.39
CA HIS A 27 -17.27 8.26 0.63
C HIS A 27 -16.29 7.08 0.50
N GLN A 28 -16.72 5.85 0.80
CA GLN A 28 -15.86 4.67 0.88
C GLN A 28 -15.03 4.46 -0.40
N GLN A 29 -15.62 4.70 -1.57
CA GLN A 29 -14.95 4.56 -2.86
C GLN A 29 -13.77 5.53 -3.00
N VAL A 30 -13.96 6.79 -2.65
CA VAL A 30 -12.91 7.82 -2.70
C VAL A 30 -11.80 7.50 -1.70
N LEU A 31 -12.18 7.13 -0.47
CA LEU A 31 -11.23 6.79 0.59
C LEU A 31 -10.34 5.60 0.22
N VAL A 32 -10.93 4.53 -0.33
CA VAL A 32 -10.20 3.33 -0.73
C VAL A 32 -9.23 3.62 -1.88
N TYR A 33 -9.64 4.39 -2.88
CA TYR A 33 -8.74 4.75 -3.98
C TYR A 33 -7.67 5.78 -3.57
N ALA A 34 -7.99 6.70 -2.66
CA ALA A 34 -6.98 7.61 -2.09
C ALA A 34 -5.91 6.82 -1.31
N LEU A 35 -6.34 5.82 -0.52
CA LEU A 35 -5.44 4.91 0.18
C LEU A 35 -4.56 4.12 -0.80
N LEU A 36 -5.14 3.62 -1.89
CA LEU A 36 -4.40 2.93 -2.96
C LEU A 36 -3.32 3.82 -3.58
N ILE A 37 -3.65 5.06 -3.96
CA ILE A 37 -2.67 6.02 -4.50
C ILE A 37 -1.54 6.25 -3.52
N LEU A 38 -1.90 6.54 -2.26
CA LEU A 38 -0.92 6.82 -1.22
C LEU A 38 0.02 5.63 -1.02
N SER A 39 -0.53 4.41 -0.96
CA SER A 39 0.26 3.19 -0.81
C SER A 39 1.20 2.96 -1.99
N SER A 40 0.71 3.08 -3.23
CA SER A 40 1.54 2.90 -4.43
C SER A 40 2.63 3.97 -4.53
N SER A 41 2.32 5.22 -4.16
CA SER A 41 3.28 6.33 -4.20
C SER A 41 4.36 6.19 -3.14
N ILE A 42 3.98 5.87 -1.89
CA ILE A 42 4.94 5.63 -0.80
C ILE A 42 5.86 4.47 -1.16
N TYR A 43 5.31 3.36 -1.67
CA TYR A 43 6.11 2.22 -2.08
C TYR A 43 7.08 2.57 -3.21
N PHE A 44 6.64 3.30 -4.24
CA PHE A 44 7.52 3.72 -5.33
C PHE A 44 8.67 4.61 -4.84
N VAL A 45 8.37 5.62 -3.99
CA VAL A 45 9.39 6.48 -3.38
C VAL A 45 10.37 5.67 -2.51
N TYR A 46 9.86 4.72 -1.72
CA TYR A 46 10.69 3.80 -0.95
C TYR A 46 11.65 3.01 -1.84
N THR A 47 11.17 2.47 -2.97
CA THR A 47 12.03 1.73 -3.90
C THR A 47 13.07 2.61 -4.57
N LEU A 48 12.78 3.87 -4.87
CA LEU A 48 13.80 4.80 -5.39
C LEU A 48 14.96 5.00 -4.41
N GLY A 49 14.69 4.96 -3.11
CA GLY A 49 15.70 5.09 -2.05
C GLY A 49 16.36 3.78 -1.60
N TYR A 50 15.89 2.61 -2.07
CA TYR A 50 16.21 1.33 -1.46
C TYR A 50 17.69 0.93 -1.55
N SER A 51 18.40 1.18 -2.65
CA SER A 51 19.86 0.91 -2.76
C SER A 51 20.70 2.17 -2.95
N SER A 52 20.35 3.22 -2.24
CA SER A 52 21.04 4.52 -2.25
C SER A 52 22.36 4.48 -1.44
N ASN A 53 22.76 5.60 -0.85
CA ASN A 53 24.07 5.84 -0.24
C ASN A 53 24.49 4.75 0.78
N TRP A 54 23.55 4.20 1.54
CA TRP A 54 23.83 3.19 2.56
C TRP A 54 24.35 1.85 2.00
N ALA A 55 23.90 1.45 0.80
CA ALA A 55 24.35 0.25 0.13
C ALA A 55 25.66 0.50 -0.65
N MET A 56 25.82 1.72 -1.19
CA MET A 56 27.01 2.12 -1.94
C MET A 56 28.28 2.08 -1.10
N VAL A 57 28.20 2.42 0.20
CA VAL A 57 29.31 2.29 1.16
C VAL A 57 29.94 0.89 1.11
N VAL A 58 29.11 -0.14 0.94
CA VAL A 58 29.53 -1.54 0.96
C VAL A 58 30.14 -1.97 -0.39
N SER A 59 29.90 -1.22 -1.47
CA SER A 59 30.40 -1.55 -2.80
C SER A 59 31.92 -1.43 -2.95
N GLU A 60 32.56 -0.60 -2.12
CA GLU A 60 34.00 -0.33 -2.15
C GLU A 60 34.83 -1.33 -1.34
N THR A 61 34.19 -2.40 -0.84
CA THR A 61 34.78 -3.31 0.15
C THR A 61 34.51 -4.78 -0.15
N ARG A 62 34.99 -5.67 0.73
CA ARG A 62 34.72 -7.13 0.70
C ARG A 62 33.23 -7.48 0.78
N GLY A 63 32.35 -6.53 1.14
CA GLY A 63 30.90 -6.67 1.11
C GLY A 63 30.26 -6.59 -0.29
N THR A 64 31.02 -6.62 -1.38
CA THR A 64 30.52 -6.50 -2.77
C THR A 64 29.33 -7.43 -3.09
N ASN A 65 29.29 -8.64 -2.50
CA ASN A 65 28.17 -9.57 -2.69
C ASN A 65 26.85 -9.03 -2.14
N PHE A 66 26.89 -8.37 -0.98
CA PHE A 66 25.73 -7.68 -0.41
C PHE A 66 25.25 -6.54 -1.31
N TYR A 67 26.20 -5.74 -1.82
CA TYR A 67 25.87 -4.62 -2.71
C TYR A 67 25.17 -5.10 -3.99
N ARG A 68 25.72 -6.14 -4.65
CA ARG A 68 25.12 -6.71 -5.86
C ARG A 68 23.72 -7.28 -5.61
N ALA A 69 23.54 -8.01 -4.50
CA ALA A 69 22.23 -8.54 -4.10
C ALA A 69 21.23 -7.41 -3.82
N SER A 70 21.67 -6.33 -3.16
CA SER A 70 20.84 -5.15 -2.88
C SER A 70 20.44 -4.40 -4.15
N GLN A 71 21.34 -4.27 -5.13
CA GLN A 71 21.01 -3.66 -6.43
C GLN A 71 20.03 -4.51 -7.24
N GLN A 72 20.18 -5.84 -7.21
CA GLN A 72 19.24 -6.74 -7.88
C GLN A 72 17.84 -6.65 -7.25
N ALA A 73 17.76 -6.65 -5.92
CA ALA A 73 16.53 -6.45 -5.19
C ALA A 73 15.89 -5.10 -5.53
N ASN A 74 16.68 -4.01 -5.50
CA ASN A 74 16.19 -2.68 -5.84
C ASN A 74 15.61 -2.62 -7.26
N ARG A 75 16.34 -3.14 -8.24
CA ARG A 75 15.88 -3.13 -9.65
C ARG A 75 14.52 -3.80 -9.79
N LEU A 76 14.35 -4.97 -9.20
CA LEU A 76 13.08 -5.71 -9.27
C LEU A 76 11.96 -4.98 -8.52
N MET A 77 12.22 -4.54 -7.29
CA MET A 77 11.24 -3.83 -6.46
C MET A 77 10.79 -2.52 -7.11
N ASN A 78 11.72 -1.76 -7.68
CA ASN A 78 11.43 -0.51 -8.38
C ASN A 78 10.64 -0.74 -9.68
N GLN A 79 10.99 -1.76 -10.48
CA GLN A 79 10.22 -2.11 -11.67
C GLN A 79 8.76 -2.47 -11.32
N LEU A 80 8.56 -3.29 -10.29
CA LEU A 80 7.21 -3.65 -9.83
C LEU A 80 6.47 -2.48 -9.17
N GLY A 81 7.18 -1.62 -8.44
CA GLY A 81 6.64 -0.39 -7.86
C GLY A 81 6.14 0.57 -8.94
N PHE A 82 6.92 0.75 -10.01
CA PHE A 82 6.52 1.53 -11.17
C PHE A 82 5.29 0.95 -11.88
N ILE A 83 5.25 -0.37 -12.11
CA ILE A 83 4.09 -1.04 -12.71
C ILE A 83 2.84 -0.86 -11.82
N SER A 84 3.00 -0.97 -10.50
CA SER A 84 1.92 -0.78 -9.52
C SER A 84 1.37 0.65 -9.54
N LEU A 85 2.27 1.64 -9.67
CA LEU A 85 1.90 3.04 -9.83
C LEU A 85 1.13 3.27 -11.13
N ILE A 86 1.58 2.70 -12.26
CA ILE A 86 0.86 2.77 -13.55
C ILE A 86 -0.55 2.17 -13.43
N ILE A 87 -0.67 0.97 -12.86
CA ILE A 87 -1.99 0.31 -12.66
C ILE A 87 -2.90 1.19 -11.80
N THR A 88 -2.35 1.82 -10.77
CA THR A 88 -3.10 2.75 -9.91
C THR A 88 -3.56 3.97 -10.69
N LEU A 89 -2.70 4.60 -11.49
CA LEU A 89 -3.03 5.75 -12.33
C LEU A 89 -4.08 5.40 -13.39
N LEU A 90 -3.97 4.23 -14.04
CA LEU A 90 -4.99 3.72 -14.96
C LEU A 90 -6.33 3.55 -14.23
N THR A 91 -6.31 2.99 -13.03
CA THR A 91 -7.53 2.84 -12.20
C THR A 91 -8.21 4.20 -11.97
N LEU A 92 -7.45 5.28 -11.77
CA LEU A 92 -8.01 6.63 -11.66
C LEU A 92 -8.50 7.19 -12.99
N ALA A 93 -7.75 6.98 -14.07
CA ALA A 93 -8.09 7.48 -15.41
C ALA A 93 -9.44 6.92 -15.89
N PHE A 94 -9.77 5.67 -15.55
CA PHE A 94 -11.09 5.08 -15.78
C PHE A 94 -12.20 5.62 -14.86
N SER A 95 -11.96 6.77 -14.21
CA SER A 95 -12.90 7.52 -13.38
C SER A 95 -13.48 6.69 -12.24
N SER A 96 -12.67 5.78 -11.68
CA SER A 96 -13.07 4.90 -10.58
C SER A 96 -13.45 5.66 -9.31
N MET A 97 -13.09 6.94 -9.17
CA MET A 97 -13.48 7.77 -8.02
C MET A 97 -14.84 8.47 -8.19
N SER A 98 -15.21 8.89 -9.40
CA SER A 98 -16.36 9.78 -9.64
C SER A 98 -17.58 9.07 -10.23
N ARG A 99 -17.40 7.95 -10.96
CA ARG A 99 -18.52 7.28 -11.62
C ARG A 99 -19.35 6.44 -10.64
N LYS A 100 -20.67 6.65 -10.67
CA LYS A 100 -21.66 5.83 -9.94
C LYS A 100 -21.73 4.39 -10.47
N LYS A 101 -21.45 4.19 -11.77
CA LYS A 101 -21.44 2.87 -12.42
C LYS A 101 -20.01 2.29 -12.35
N PHE A 102 -19.89 1.10 -11.77
CA PHE A 102 -18.62 0.38 -11.65
C PHE A 102 -18.47 -0.55 -12.85
N TYR A 103 -17.58 -0.25 -13.79
CA TYR A 103 -17.41 -1.05 -15.01
C TYR A 103 -16.56 -2.29 -14.76
N MET A 104 -16.62 -3.28 -15.66
CA MET A 104 -15.80 -4.48 -15.56
C MET A 104 -14.30 -4.17 -15.53
N SER A 105 -13.86 -3.13 -16.26
CA SER A 105 -12.49 -2.62 -16.21
C SER A 105 -12.06 -2.20 -14.80
N ASN A 106 -12.96 -1.58 -14.01
CA ASN A 106 -12.66 -1.19 -12.63
C ASN A 106 -12.49 -2.40 -11.71
N ILE A 107 -13.26 -3.46 -11.94
CA ILE A 107 -13.13 -4.73 -11.21
C ILE A 107 -11.77 -5.34 -11.49
N VAL A 108 -11.43 -5.49 -12.78
CA VAL A 108 -10.16 -6.08 -13.22
C VAL A 108 -8.98 -5.28 -12.66
N LEU A 109 -8.99 -3.95 -12.82
CA LEU A 109 -7.92 -3.08 -12.31
C LEU A 109 -7.82 -3.10 -10.78
N SER A 110 -8.94 -3.23 -10.06
CA SER A 110 -8.92 -3.38 -8.59
C SER A 110 -8.28 -4.70 -8.18
N ILE A 111 -8.60 -5.81 -8.86
CA ILE A 111 -8.00 -7.12 -8.60
C ILE A 111 -6.49 -7.08 -8.88
N LEU A 112 -6.10 -6.53 -10.02
CA LEU A 112 -4.69 -6.33 -10.37
C LEU A 112 -3.96 -5.48 -9.31
N SER A 113 -4.59 -4.40 -8.83
CA SER A 113 -4.03 -3.57 -7.77
C SER A 113 -3.83 -4.35 -6.47
N ILE A 114 -4.80 -5.17 -6.06
CA ILE A 114 -4.68 -6.06 -4.89
C ILE A 114 -3.51 -7.03 -5.06
N ILE A 115 -3.45 -7.73 -6.20
CA ILE A 115 -2.38 -8.69 -6.48
C ILE A 115 -1.01 -8.00 -6.42
N MET A 116 -0.86 -6.84 -7.06
CA MET A 116 0.38 -6.09 -7.08
C MET A 116 0.82 -5.64 -5.69
N LEU A 117 -0.10 -5.14 -4.85
CA LEU A 117 0.21 -4.77 -3.47
C LEU A 117 0.73 -5.96 -2.66
N ILE A 118 0.09 -7.13 -2.80
CA ILE A 118 0.50 -8.35 -2.09
C ILE A 118 1.83 -8.88 -2.61
N VAL A 119 2.07 -8.88 -3.93
CA VAL A 119 3.34 -9.30 -4.54
C VAL A 119 4.47 -8.38 -4.09
N ASN A 120 4.27 -7.06 -4.13
CA ASN A 120 5.26 -6.09 -3.66
C ASN A 120 5.56 -6.26 -2.17
N ALA A 121 4.53 -6.48 -1.35
CA ALA A 121 4.69 -6.76 0.08
C ALA A 121 5.51 -8.03 0.31
N ALA A 122 5.17 -9.13 -0.35
CA ALA A 122 5.88 -10.40 -0.20
C ALA A 122 7.36 -10.29 -0.60
N LEU A 123 7.64 -9.65 -1.75
CA LEU A 123 9.01 -9.44 -2.21
C LEU A 123 9.81 -8.52 -1.28
N THR A 124 9.18 -7.44 -0.79
CA THR A 124 9.83 -6.53 0.16
C THR A 124 10.19 -7.25 1.46
N LEU A 125 9.28 -8.06 2.00
CA LEU A 125 9.56 -8.88 3.19
C LEU A 125 10.70 -9.87 2.94
N TYR A 126 10.65 -10.56 1.80
CA TYR A 126 11.68 -11.53 1.42
C TYR A 126 13.06 -10.88 1.31
N TYR A 127 13.20 -9.82 0.50
CA TYR A 127 14.49 -9.16 0.33
C TYR A 127 14.97 -8.47 1.60
N ASN A 128 14.10 -7.79 2.35
CA ASN A 128 14.50 -7.14 3.60
C ASN A 128 14.96 -8.16 4.64
N SER A 129 14.27 -9.31 4.76
CA SER A 129 14.68 -10.35 5.72
C SER A 129 16.05 -10.95 5.38
N VAL A 130 16.30 -11.26 4.11
CA VAL A 130 17.58 -11.82 3.67
C VAL A 130 18.71 -10.79 3.75
N LEU A 131 18.48 -9.59 3.21
CA LEU A 131 19.51 -8.54 3.13
C LEU A 131 19.83 -7.96 4.50
N ARG A 132 18.87 -7.86 5.42
CA ARG A 132 19.15 -7.41 6.79
C ARG A 132 20.14 -8.34 7.49
N ILE A 133 19.96 -9.66 7.37
CA ILE A 133 20.88 -10.65 7.95
C ILE A 133 22.26 -10.55 7.32
N LEU A 134 22.33 -10.39 5.99
CA LEU A 134 23.61 -10.21 5.30
C LEU A 134 24.31 -8.92 5.73
N TYR A 135 23.57 -7.82 5.88
CA TYR A 135 24.09 -6.53 6.30
C TYR A 135 24.58 -6.55 7.76
N GLU A 136 23.88 -7.26 8.64
CA GLU A 136 24.26 -7.42 10.04
C GLU A 136 25.62 -8.10 10.19
N ARG A 137 25.90 -9.11 9.36
CA ARG A 137 27.17 -9.86 9.35
C ARG A 137 28.37 -9.06 8.86
N ILE A 138 28.16 -7.92 8.21
CA ILE A 138 29.25 -7.06 7.74
C ILE A 138 29.92 -6.40 8.95
N THR A 139 31.18 -6.74 9.16
CA THR A 139 31.97 -6.24 10.30
C THR A 139 32.66 -4.91 9.97
N GLU A 140 33.06 -4.16 11.00
CA GLU A 140 33.86 -2.92 10.81
C GLU A 140 35.22 -3.18 10.15
N ALA A 141 35.76 -4.39 10.29
CA ALA A 141 36.97 -4.82 9.59
C ALA A 141 36.76 -4.93 8.07
N GLU A 142 35.53 -5.22 7.63
CA GLU A 142 35.16 -5.28 6.22
C GLU A 142 34.72 -3.92 5.69
N VAL A 143 33.96 -3.15 6.48
CA VAL A 143 33.51 -1.80 6.15
C VAL A 143 33.80 -0.86 7.32
N PRO A 144 34.94 -0.16 7.30
CA PRO A 144 35.28 0.80 8.34
C PRO A 144 34.22 1.90 8.52
N ALA A 145 33.98 2.29 9.77
CA ALA A 145 32.93 3.28 10.12
C ALA A 145 33.05 4.61 9.35
N TYR A 146 34.28 5.07 9.06
CA TYR A 146 34.49 6.32 8.34
C TYR A 146 33.89 6.32 6.93
N LEU A 147 33.76 5.15 6.29
CA LEU A 147 33.17 5.05 4.94
C LEU A 147 31.68 5.41 4.95
N TYR A 148 30.97 5.13 6.04
CA TYR A 148 29.57 5.56 6.19
C TYR A 148 29.45 7.09 6.26
N ILE A 149 30.41 7.75 6.90
CA ILE A 149 30.45 9.22 6.98
C ILE A 149 30.78 9.82 5.62
N THR A 150 31.80 9.32 4.92
CA THR A 150 32.25 9.87 3.63
C THR A 150 31.22 9.74 2.52
N HIS A 151 30.39 8.68 2.56
CA HIS A 151 29.31 8.45 1.60
C HIS A 151 27.96 9.03 2.06
N GLY A 152 27.94 9.84 3.13
CA GLY A 152 26.75 10.55 3.59
C GLY A 152 25.67 9.66 4.24
N ALA A 153 26.00 8.41 4.58
CA ALA A 153 25.15 7.53 5.37
C ALA A 153 25.24 7.83 6.89
N GLY A 154 26.31 8.51 7.31
CA GLY A 154 26.59 8.84 8.70
C GLY A 154 27.10 7.63 9.48
N GLU A 155 26.23 6.66 9.73
CA GLU A 155 26.52 5.45 10.48
C GLU A 155 25.84 4.22 9.88
N LYS A 156 26.23 3.03 10.33
CA LYS A 156 25.58 1.78 9.93
C LYS A 156 24.14 1.80 10.46
N SER A 157 23.17 1.86 9.54
CA SER A 157 21.75 2.04 9.87
C SER A 157 20.88 0.97 9.22
N TYR A 158 19.86 0.52 9.96
CA TYR A 158 18.87 -0.47 9.50
C TYR A 158 17.54 0.17 9.10
N GLN A 159 17.45 1.50 9.09
CA GLN A 159 16.21 2.25 8.85
C GLN A 159 15.52 1.90 7.53
N VAL A 160 16.28 1.60 6.47
CA VAL A 160 15.69 1.19 5.18
C VAL A 160 14.94 -0.13 5.31
N PHE A 161 15.44 -1.08 6.10
CA PHE A 161 14.75 -2.34 6.34
C PHE A 161 13.49 -2.14 7.19
N ASP A 162 13.57 -1.33 8.25
CA ASP A 162 12.44 -1.02 9.13
C ASP A 162 11.33 -0.29 8.38
N LEU A 163 11.70 0.72 7.57
CA LEU A 163 10.76 1.42 6.70
C LEU A 163 10.07 0.45 5.73
N GLY A 164 10.82 -0.48 5.14
CA GLY A 164 10.23 -1.49 4.26
C GLY A 164 9.23 -2.41 4.95
N TYR A 165 9.43 -2.75 6.23
CA TYR A 165 8.44 -3.49 7.00
C TYR A 165 7.16 -2.68 7.24
N TYR A 166 7.28 -1.39 7.57
CA TYR A 166 6.11 -0.51 7.71
C TYR A 166 5.36 -0.33 6.40
N VAL A 167 6.08 -0.09 5.29
CA VAL A 167 5.48 0.04 3.95
C VAL A 167 4.78 -1.26 3.54
N THR A 168 5.36 -2.41 3.85
CA THR A 168 4.72 -3.72 3.62
C THR A 168 3.42 -3.86 4.40
N GLY A 169 3.44 -3.58 5.72
CA GLY A 169 2.23 -3.63 6.54
C GLY A 169 1.12 -2.73 5.99
N PHE A 170 1.49 -1.52 5.54
CA PHE A 170 0.58 -0.58 4.93
C PHE A 170 -0.01 -1.09 3.60
N MET A 171 0.80 -1.71 2.73
CA MET A 171 0.33 -2.33 1.49
C MET A 171 -0.66 -3.47 1.74
N ILE A 172 -0.40 -4.33 2.73
CA ILE A 172 -1.29 -5.44 3.09
C ILE A 172 -2.64 -4.91 3.59
N VAL A 173 -2.61 -3.94 4.50
CA VAL A 173 -3.84 -3.31 5.03
C VAL A 173 -4.63 -2.65 3.90
N THR A 174 -3.96 -1.95 2.98
CA THR A 174 -4.58 -1.32 1.81
C THR A 174 -5.23 -2.36 0.89
N ALA A 175 -4.54 -3.47 0.62
CA ALA A 175 -5.05 -4.57 -0.19
C ALA A 175 -6.32 -5.20 0.43
N LEU A 176 -6.34 -5.38 1.76
CA LEU A 176 -7.52 -5.88 2.48
C LEU A 176 -8.72 -4.92 2.38
N PHE A 177 -8.50 -3.63 2.58
CA PHE A 177 -9.58 -2.63 2.43
C PHE A 177 -10.14 -2.59 1.02
N LEU A 178 -9.26 -2.63 0.00
CA LEU A 178 -9.66 -2.68 -1.40
C LEU A 178 -10.42 -3.98 -1.72
N GLY A 179 -9.98 -5.12 -1.19
CA GLY A 179 -10.67 -6.41 -1.34
C GLY A 179 -12.07 -6.40 -0.72
N ILE A 180 -12.21 -5.91 0.52
CA ILE A 180 -13.52 -5.77 1.18
C ILE A 180 -14.44 -4.85 0.38
N PHE A 181 -13.92 -3.72 -0.11
CA PHE A 181 -14.66 -2.80 -0.96
C PHE A 181 -15.13 -3.46 -2.26
N LEU A 182 -14.25 -4.21 -2.93
CA LEU A 182 -14.57 -4.91 -4.17
C LEU A 182 -15.66 -5.96 -3.97
N ILE A 183 -15.57 -6.77 -2.92
CA ILE A 183 -16.60 -7.78 -2.59
C ILE A 183 -17.97 -7.10 -2.37
N LYS A 184 -18.00 -5.99 -1.62
CA LYS A 184 -19.24 -5.23 -1.40
C LYS A 184 -19.82 -4.70 -2.72
N LYS A 185 -18.98 -4.17 -3.61
CA LYS A 185 -19.41 -3.66 -4.92
C LYS A 185 -19.94 -4.78 -5.82
N LEU A 186 -19.28 -5.93 -5.87
CA LEU A 186 -19.73 -7.08 -6.66
C LEU A 186 -21.10 -7.59 -6.22
N ARG A 187 -21.34 -7.69 -4.90
CA ARG A 187 -22.66 -8.08 -4.36
C ARG A 187 -23.75 -7.07 -4.75
N ALA A 188 -23.49 -5.78 -4.57
CA ALA A 188 -24.45 -4.73 -4.94
C ALA A 188 -24.74 -4.69 -6.45
N GLN A 189 -23.77 -5.05 -7.30
CA GLN A 189 -24.01 -5.16 -8.75
C GLN A 189 -24.87 -6.37 -9.11
N LYS A 190 -24.63 -7.52 -8.48
CA LYS A 190 -25.45 -8.72 -8.67
C LYS A 190 -26.91 -8.48 -8.27
N GLU A 191 -27.13 -7.84 -7.12
CA GLU A 191 -28.47 -7.48 -6.65
C GLU A 191 -29.18 -6.52 -7.60
N ARG A 192 -28.47 -5.51 -8.13
CA ARG A 192 -29.01 -4.59 -9.14
C ARG A 192 -29.38 -5.30 -10.44
N GLY A 193 -28.59 -6.27 -10.88
CA GLY A 193 -28.90 -7.09 -12.06
C GLY A 193 -30.23 -7.82 -11.90
N ILE A 194 -30.40 -8.53 -10.78
CA ILE A 194 -31.64 -9.27 -10.47
C ILE A 194 -32.86 -8.35 -10.41
N LEU A 195 -32.73 -7.16 -9.81
CA LEU A 195 -33.83 -6.19 -9.74
C LEU A 195 -34.20 -5.65 -11.12
N LEU A 196 -33.23 -5.42 -12.00
CA LEU A 196 -33.49 -4.97 -13.36
C LEU A 196 -34.19 -6.06 -14.18
N GLU A 197 -33.75 -7.32 -14.08
CA GLU A 197 -34.42 -8.45 -14.72
C GLU A 197 -35.90 -8.52 -14.30
N ARG A 198 -36.18 -8.45 -12.99
CA ARG A 198 -37.55 -8.45 -12.46
C ARG A 198 -38.40 -7.26 -12.94
N LEU A 199 -37.80 -6.08 -13.10
CA LEU A 199 -38.50 -4.89 -13.59
C LEU A 199 -38.83 -4.97 -15.08
N VAL A 200 -37.95 -5.59 -15.88
CA VAL A 200 -38.20 -5.85 -17.30
C VAL A 200 -39.32 -6.88 -17.45
N GLU A 201 -39.24 -8.00 -16.74
CA GLU A 201 -40.29 -9.05 -16.74
C GLU A 201 -41.67 -8.52 -16.31
N ALA A 202 -41.70 -7.57 -15.37
CA ALA A 202 -42.95 -6.96 -14.89
C ALA A 202 -43.54 -5.94 -15.88
N ASN A 203 -42.74 -5.31 -16.73
CA ASN A 203 -43.20 -4.36 -17.75
C ASN A 203 -43.59 -5.05 -19.07
N GLU A 204 -43.16 -6.29 -19.29
CA GLU A 204 -43.53 -7.10 -20.45
C GLU A 204 -44.86 -7.87 -20.26
N ARG A 205 -45.44 -7.85 -19.05
CA ARG A 205 -46.74 -8.43 -18.71
C ARG A 205 -47.84 -7.37 -18.61
#